data_AF-A0A968KJP9-F1
#
_entry.id   AF-A0A968KJP9-F1
#
_cell.length_a   1.000
_cell.length_b   1.000
_cell.length_c   1.000
_cell.angle_alpha   90.00
_cell.angle_beta   90.00
_cell.angle_gamma   90.00
#
_symmetry.space_group_name_H-M   'P 1'
#
loop_
_entity.id
_entity.type
_entity.pdbx_description
1 polymer ?
#
loop_
_entity_poly.entity_id
_entity_poly.type
_entity_poly.pdbx_seq_one_letter_code
_entity_poly.pdbx_strand_id
1 'polypeptide(L)'
;YRHQLPVQAYVVLELNGPAYQKWLAEAQKDLEIARNKVEREKNDKKKKSRKRDLKEIEIKIAMQSKLFAVDAGQEPGVLRNKYPDRSKYIIAPAAFKIHREKIYSKPLPASKRYFLSGRVDEILVEDIHVPNEFREFFIAEIKSPTIQYLPHDKPTSDLKPRYSVTVNYGKRYEPWIAAVNKLE
;
A
#
# COMPACT_ATOMS: atom_id res chain seq x y z
N TYR A 1 9.52 4.83 -27.97
CA TYR A 1 8.69 5.19 -26.80
C TYR A 1 9.51 6.16 -25.95
N ARG A 2 9.16 7.46 -25.92
CA ARG A 2 9.79 8.42 -25.00
C ARG A 2 9.15 8.22 -23.63
N HIS A 3 9.85 7.55 -22.72
CA HIS A 3 9.45 7.55 -21.31
C HIS A 3 9.61 8.98 -20.80
N GLN A 4 8.52 9.60 -20.35
CA GLN A 4 8.59 10.88 -19.68
C GLN A 4 9.34 10.68 -18.36
N LEU A 5 10.26 11.59 -18.04
CA LEU A 5 10.97 11.55 -16.77
C LEU A 5 9.95 11.61 -15.61
N PRO A 6 10.19 10.90 -14.50
CA PRO A 6 9.32 10.99 -13.34
C PRO A 6 9.14 12.45 -12.92
N VAL A 7 7.88 12.84 -12.71
CA VAL A 7 7.53 14.18 -12.24
C VAL A 7 7.49 14.15 -10.71
N GLN A 8 8.24 15.04 -10.08
CA GLN A 8 8.17 15.21 -8.63
C GLN A 8 6.97 16.08 -8.26
N ALA A 9 6.18 15.61 -7.30
CA ALA A 9 5.04 16.32 -6.72
C ALA A 9 4.78 15.78 -5.31
N TYR A 10 3.58 16.02 -4.77
CA TYR A 10 3.16 15.49 -3.47
C TYR A 10 2.00 14.52 -3.64
N VAL A 11 2.02 13.44 -2.86
CA VAL A 11 0.94 12.46 -2.76
C VAL A 11 0.22 12.63 -1.42
N VAL A 12 -1.10 12.48 -1.43
CA VAL A 12 -1.91 12.34 -0.23
C VAL A 12 -2.15 10.87 0.03
N LEU A 13 -1.70 10.42 1.20
CA LEU A 13 -1.84 9.06 1.68
C LEU A 13 -2.87 9.03 2.81
N GLU A 14 -3.93 8.27 2.61
CA GLU A 14 -5.01 8.05 3.56
C GLU A 14 -4.77 6.76 4.36
N LEU A 15 -4.75 6.89 5.68
CA LEU A 15 -4.58 5.75 6.59
C LEU A 15 -5.94 5.12 6.91
N ASN A 16 -6.12 3.85 6.53
CA ASN A 16 -7.26 3.01 6.88
C ASN A 16 -8.64 3.63 6.53
N GLY A 17 -8.67 4.53 5.53
CA GLY A 17 -9.88 5.24 5.14
C GLY A 17 -10.70 4.51 4.06
N PRO A 18 -11.70 5.18 3.48
CA PRO A 18 -12.63 4.59 2.51
C PRO A 18 -11.95 3.89 1.32
N ALA A 19 -10.80 4.39 0.85
CA ALA A 19 -10.07 3.76 -0.25
C ALA A 19 -9.60 2.34 0.11
N TYR A 20 -9.02 2.19 1.31
CA TYR A 20 -8.63 0.87 1.85
C TYR A 20 -9.85 -0.02 2.10
N GLN A 21 -10.92 0.53 2.70
CA GLN A 21 -12.12 -0.27 2.99
C GLN A 21 -12.78 -0.81 1.72
N LYS A 22 -12.82 -0.02 0.64
CA LYS A 22 -13.32 -0.47 -0.65
C LYS A 22 -12.46 -1.61 -1.21
N TRP A 23 -11.14 -1.44 -1.20
CA TRP A 23 -10.21 -2.47 -1.63
C TRP A 23 -10.35 -3.76 -0.81
N LEU A 24 -10.50 -3.63 0.52
CA LEU A 24 -10.66 -4.77 1.42
C LEU A 24 -11.95 -5.53 1.13
N ALA A 25 -13.06 -4.82 0.88
CA ALA A 25 -14.33 -5.45 0.53
C ALA A 25 -14.26 -6.22 -0.81
N GLU A 26 -13.54 -5.70 -1.80
CA GLU A 26 -13.30 -6.39 -3.06
C GLU A 26 -12.41 -7.63 -2.85
N ALA A 27 -11.31 -7.50 -2.11
CA ALA A 27 -10.42 -8.61 -1.81
C ALA A 27 -11.08 -9.72 -1.01
N GLN A 28 -11.98 -9.38 -0.07
CA GLN A 28 -12.77 -10.36 0.69
C GLN A 28 -13.74 -11.13 -0.21
N LYS A 29 -14.35 -10.48 -1.21
CA LYS A 29 -15.19 -11.19 -2.20
C LYS A 29 -14.36 -12.16 -3.03
N ASP A 30 -13.18 -11.75 -3.49
CA ASP A 30 -12.27 -12.60 -4.23
C ASP A 30 -11.81 -13.81 -3.40
N LEU A 31 -11.55 -13.60 -2.10
CA LEU A 31 -11.21 -14.65 -1.15
C LEU A 31 -12.35 -15.69 -1.04
N GLU A 32 -13.59 -15.25 -0.86
CA GLU A 32 -14.76 -16.13 -0.78
C GLU A 32 -14.97 -16.92 -2.08
N ILE A 33 -14.80 -16.27 -3.25
CA ILE A 33 -14.85 -16.95 -4.54
C ILE A 33 -13.76 -18.02 -4.65
N ALA A 34 -12.54 -17.73 -4.22
CA ALA A 34 -11.43 -18.67 -4.23
C ALA A 34 -11.68 -19.86 -3.29
N ARG A 35 -12.21 -19.63 -2.07
CA ARG A 35 -12.61 -20.69 -1.13
C ARG A 35 -13.62 -21.64 -1.74
N ASN A 36 -14.71 -21.10 -2.30
CA ASN A 36 -15.73 -21.87 -2.98
C ASN A 36 -15.16 -22.72 -4.14
N LYS A 37 -14.19 -22.18 -4.90
CA LYS A 37 -13.51 -22.94 -5.97
C LYS A 37 -12.71 -24.12 -5.41
N VAL A 38 -12.04 -23.97 -4.26
CA VAL A 38 -11.29 -25.06 -3.62
C VAL A 38 -12.22 -26.18 -3.15
N GLU A 39 -13.34 -25.83 -2.51
CA GLU A 39 -14.30 -26.79 -1.97
C GLU A 39 -14.97 -27.63 -3.06
N ARG A 40 -15.36 -27.00 -4.16
CA ARG A 40 -16.04 -27.67 -5.28
C ARG A 40 -15.09 -28.50 -6.16
N GLU A 41 -13.78 -28.38 -6.00
CA GLU A 41 -12.81 -29.13 -6.80
C GLU A 41 -12.68 -30.57 -6.28
N LYS A 42 -12.97 -31.52 -7.17
CA LYS A 42 -12.89 -32.96 -6.89
C LYS A 42 -11.55 -33.56 -7.34
N ASN A 43 -10.84 -32.90 -8.25
CA ASN A 43 -9.53 -33.36 -8.73
C ASN A 43 -8.41 -32.88 -7.79
N ASP A 44 -7.67 -33.80 -7.18
CA ASP A 44 -6.64 -33.47 -6.18
C ASP A 44 -5.53 -32.55 -6.69
N LYS A 45 -5.07 -32.74 -7.95
CA LYS A 45 -4.04 -31.87 -8.54
C LYS A 45 -4.55 -30.44 -8.69
N LYS A 46 -5.78 -30.27 -9.22
CA LYS A 46 -6.42 -28.95 -9.36
C LYS A 46 -6.75 -28.33 -8.00
N LYS A 47 -7.18 -29.15 -7.03
CA LYS A 47 -7.48 -28.70 -5.66
C LYS A 47 -6.24 -28.15 -4.98
N LYS A 48 -5.08 -28.80 -5.15
CA LYS A 48 -3.79 -28.31 -4.67
C LYS A 48 -3.41 -26.96 -5.31
N SER A 49 -3.61 -26.79 -6.62
CA SER A 49 -3.39 -25.51 -7.29
C SER A 49 -4.28 -24.41 -6.72
N ARG A 50 -5.60 -24.65 -6.61
CA ARG A 50 -6.56 -23.67 -6.08
C ARG A 50 -6.27 -23.30 -4.63
N LYS A 51 -5.75 -24.23 -3.82
CA LYS A 51 -5.32 -23.95 -2.45
C LYS A 51 -4.13 -22.97 -2.41
N ARG A 52 -3.23 -23.02 -3.40
CA ARG A 52 -2.13 -22.04 -3.51
C ARG A 52 -2.68 -20.66 -3.88
N ASP A 53 -3.56 -20.58 -4.87
CA ASP A 53 -4.19 -19.32 -5.27
C ASP A 53 -4.95 -18.68 -4.09
N LEU A 54 -5.69 -19.49 -3.33
CA LEU A 54 -6.36 -19.05 -2.11
C LEU A 54 -5.37 -18.48 -1.09
N LYS A 55 -4.27 -19.20 -0.84
CA LYS A 55 -3.23 -18.78 0.11
C LYS A 55 -2.56 -17.47 -0.31
N GLU A 56 -2.33 -17.27 -1.61
CA GLU A 56 -1.77 -16.02 -2.13
C GLU A 56 -2.69 -14.82 -1.88
N ILE A 57 -4.01 -15.01 -2.03
CA ILE A 57 -5.00 -13.96 -1.71
C ILE A 57 -4.99 -13.68 -0.20
N GLU A 58 -4.94 -14.70 0.65
CA GLU A 58 -4.88 -14.52 2.11
C GLU A 58 -3.63 -13.74 2.54
N ILE A 59 -2.46 -14.09 1.99
CA ILE A 59 -1.20 -13.38 2.24
C ILE A 59 -1.30 -11.93 1.74
N LYS A 60 -1.83 -11.71 0.54
CA LYS A 60 -2.01 -10.36 -0.02
C LYS A 60 -2.90 -9.50 0.88
N ILE A 61 -4.01 -10.04 1.39
CA ILE A 61 -4.89 -9.33 2.33
C ILE A 61 -4.17 -9.00 3.63
N ALA A 62 -3.43 -9.96 4.20
CA ALA A 62 -2.74 -9.79 5.46
C ALA A 62 -1.57 -8.78 5.37
N MET A 63 -0.87 -8.73 4.24
CA MET A 63 0.31 -7.89 4.04
C MET A 63 0.00 -6.52 3.42
N GLN A 64 -1.20 -6.31 2.88
CA GLN A 64 -1.53 -5.05 2.23
C GLN A 64 -1.43 -3.90 3.23
N SER A 65 -0.65 -2.89 2.87
CA SER A 65 -0.60 -1.64 3.62
C SER A 65 -1.99 -1.01 3.70
N LYS A 66 -2.37 -0.54 4.89
CA LYS A 66 -3.62 0.24 5.09
C LYS A 66 -3.49 1.68 4.60
N LEU A 67 -2.31 2.08 4.11
CA LEU A 67 -2.02 3.43 3.63
C LEU A 67 -2.23 3.49 2.11
N PHE A 68 -3.19 4.29 1.66
CA PHE A 68 -3.60 4.36 0.24
C PHE A 68 -3.41 5.75 -0.34
N ALA A 69 -2.87 5.84 -1.56
CA ALA A 69 -2.82 7.10 -2.30
C ALA A 69 -4.23 7.48 -2.79
N VAL A 70 -4.69 8.68 -2.40
CA VAL A 70 -6.05 9.16 -2.71
C VAL A 70 -6.07 10.45 -3.53
N ASP A 71 -4.97 11.20 -3.53
CA ASP A 71 -4.85 12.46 -4.27
C ASP A 71 -3.37 12.78 -4.52
N ALA A 72 -3.12 13.72 -5.43
CA ALA A 72 -1.78 14.23 -5.72
C ALA A 72 -1.83 15.69 -6.20
N GLY A 73 -0.76 16.43 -5.98
CA GLY A 73 -0.68 17.82 -6.39
C GLY A 73 0.71 18.40 -6.27
N GLN A 74 0.96 19.50 -6.99
CA GLN A 74 2.24 20.21 -6.92
C GLN A 74 2.37 21.06 -5.65
N GLU A 75 1.25 21.57 -5.15
CA GLU A 75 1.21 22.48 -4.01
C GLU A 75 0.75 21.77 -2.73
N PRO A 76 1.65 21.45 -1.80
CA PRO A 76 1.29 20.68 -0.62
C PRO A 76 0.43 21.47 0.37
N GLY A 77 0.49 22.81 0.35
CA GLY A 77 -0.40 23.67 1.13
C GLY A 77 -1.86 23.56 0.69
N VAL A 78 -2.11 23.50 -0.62
CA VAL A 78 -3.45 23.27 -1.19
C VAL A 78 -3.97 21.90 -0.78
N LEU A 79 -3.13 20.87 -0.87
CA LEU A 79 -3.47 19.53 -0.41
C LEU A 79 -3.77 19.52 1.10
N ARG A 80 -2.99 20.20 1.93
CA ARG A 80 -3.22 20.26 3.38
C ARG A 80 -4.52 20.98 3.73
N ASN A 81 -4.90 22.01 2.98
CA ASN A 81 -6.19 22.69 3.17
C ASN A 81 -7.36 21.76 2.82
N LYS A 82 -7.23 20.94 1.77
CA LYS A 82 -8.23 19.95 1.37
C LYS A 82 -8.30 18.75 2.33
N TYR A 83 -7.17 18.35 2.90
CA TYR A 83 -7.03 17.22 3.83
C TYR A 83 -6.44 17.67 5.18
N PRO A 84 -7.23 18.40 6.00
CA PRO A 84 -6.73 19.03 7.22
C PRO A 84 -6.47 18.04 8.37
N ASP A 85 -7.15 16.88 8.39
CA ASP A 85 -7.00 15.87 9.43
C ASP A 85 -5.66 15.13 9.32
N ARG A 86 -4.71 15.53 10.17
CA ARG A 86 -3.35 14.98 10.22
C ARG A 86 -3.28 13.57 10.80
N SER A 87 -4.33 13.12 11.50
CA SER A 87 -4.39 11.75 12.02
C SER A 87 -4.74 10.72 10.94
N LYS A 88 -5.33 11.18 9.83
CA LYS A 88 -5.78 10.33 8.71
C LYS A 88 -4.97 10.53 7.44
N TYR A 89 -4.47 11.73 7.19
CA TYR A 89 -3.82 12.09 5.93
C TYR A 89 -2.37 12.54 6.10
N ILE A 90 -1.48 11.76 5.48
CA ILE A 90 -0.08 12.13 5.26
C ILE A 90 0.04 12.79 3.88
N ILE A 91 0.84 13.85 3.82
CA ILE A 91 1.26 14.46 2.55
C ILE A 91 2.76 14.22 2.47
N ALA A 92 3.20 13.51 1.44
CA ALA A 92 4.59 13.14 1.27
C ALA A 92 5.08 13.54 -0.14
N PRO A 93 6.34 13.99 -0.29
CA PRO A 93 6.98 14.11 -1.58
C PRO A 93 6.97 12.76 -2.30
N ALA A 94 6.70 12.76 -3.60
CA ALA A 94 6.60 11.56 -4.41
C ALA A 94 7.00 11.81 -5.87
N ALA A 95 7.52 10.78 -6.51
CA ALA A 95 7.75 10.74 -7.94
C ALA A 95 6.58 10.04 -8.65
N PHE A 96 6.11 10.62 -9.75
CA PHE A 96 5.01 10.11 -10.53
C PHE A 96 5.47 9.72 -11.93
N LYS A 97 5.08 8.53 -12.37
CA LYS A 97 5.18 8.13 -13.77
C LYS A 97 3.84 8.36 -14.44
N ILE A 98 3.87 9.18 -15.48
CA ILE A 98 2.72 9.50 -16.30
C ILE A 98 2.89 8.78 -17.63
N HIS A 99 1.86 8.05 -18.03
CA HIS A 99 1.84 7.34 -19.30
C HIS A 99 0.52 7.56 -20.03
N ARG A 100 0.62 7.58 -21.35
CA ARG A 100 -0.55 7.68 -22.24
C ARG A 100 -1.06 6.28 -22.52
N GLU A 101 -2.23 5.96 -22.01
CA GLU A 101 -2.89 4.69 -22.25
C GLU A 101 -3.80 4.77 -23.46
N LYS A 102 -3.88 3.67 -24.21
CA LYS A 102 -4.79 3.55 -25.36
C LYS A 102 -6.04 2.78 -24.93
N ILE A 103 -7.21 3.31 -25.25
CA ILE A 103 -8.47 2.61 -25.02
C ILE A 103 -8.68 1.62 -26.15
N TYR A 104 -8.71 0.33 -25.82
CA TYR A 104 -8.89 -0.77 -26.77
C TYR A 104 -10.37 -1.15 -26.98
N SER A 105 -11.28 -0.63 -26.16
CA SER A 105 -12.70 -0.96 -26.21
C SER A 105 -13.49 -0.03 -27.16
N LYS A 106 -14.05 -0.62 -28.22
CA LYS A 106 -14.97 -0.04 -29.24
C LYS A 106 -14.36 1.02 -30.18
N PRO A 107 -14.92 1.24 -31.40
CA PRO A 107 -14.45 2.27 -32.30
C PRO A 107 -14.73 3.66 -31.72
N LEU A 108 -13.77 4.20 -30.98
CA LEU A 108 -13.79 5.57 -30.48
C LEU A 108 -13.17 6.53 -31.52
N PRO A 109 -13.69 7.77 -31.62
CA PRO A 109 -13.04 8.86 -32.36
C PRO A 109 -11.58 9.01 -31.92
N ALA A 110 -10.69 9.40 -32.85
CA ALA A 110 -9.23 9.47 -32.58
C ALA A 110 -8.86 10.30 -31.33
N SER A 111 -9.62 11.34 -31.02
CA SER A 111 -9.46 12.20 -29.83
C SER A 111 -9.79 11.50 -28.51
N LYS A 112 -10.58 10.42 -28.53
CA LYS A 112 -10.96 9.62 -27.34
C LYS A 112 -10.21 8.28 -27.26
N ARG A 113 -9.26 8.02 -28.16
CA ARG A 113 -8.50 6.76 -28.18
C ARG A 113 -7.39 6.70 -27.12
N TYR A 114 -7.11 7.81 -26.46
CA TYR A 114 -6.05 7.87 -25.46
C TYR A 114 -6.49 8.65 -24.23
N PHE A 115 -6.10 8.16 -23.06
CA PHE A 115 -6.21 8.90 -21.81
C PHE A 115 -4.85 8.99 -21.12
N LEU A 116 -4.69 10.00 -20.27
CA LEU A 116 -3.51 10.13 -19.44
C LEU A 116 -3.75 9.34 -18.15
N SER A 117 -2.82 8.46 -17.84
CA SER A 117 -2.80 7.68 -16.61
C SER A 117 -1.52 8.01 -15.87
N GLY A 118 -1.58 7.98 -14.54
CA GLY A 118 -0.45 8.26 -13.68
C GLY A 118 -0.41 7.28 -12.53
N ARG A 119 0.79 6.86 -12.15
CA ARG A 119 1.01 6.08 -10.93
C ARG A 119 2.06 6.77 -10.07
N VAL A 120 1.90 6.63 -8.75
CA VAL A 120 3.00 6.89 -7.81
C VAL A 120 4.08 5.86 -8.13
N ASP A 121 5.25 6.33 -8.54
CA ASP A 121 6.40 5.49 -8.82
C ASP A 121 7.18 5.24 -7.53
N GLU A 122 7.34 6.28 -6.72
CA GLU A 122 8.11 6.26 -5.48
C GLU A 122 7.58 7.33 -4.51
N ILE A 123 7.59 7.02 -3.21
CA ILE A 123 7.44 8.02 -2.15
C ILE A 123 8.86 8.46 -1.79
N LEU A 124 9.17 9.75 -1.94
CA LEU A 124 10.51 10.32 -1.76
C LEU A 124 10.77 10.61 -0.28
N VAL A 125 10.57 9.59 0.55
CA VAL A 125 10.82 9.58 1.99
C VAL A 125 11.70 8.35 2.24
N GLU A 126 12.99 8.57 2.33
CA GLU A 126 14.00 7.50 2.42
C GLU A 126 14.11 6.95 3.84
N ASP A 127 14.11 7.84 4.84
CA ASP A 127 14.36 7.52 6.23
C ASP A 127 13.23 7.99 7.14
N ILE A 128 13.02 7.24 8.24
CA ILE A 128 12.20 7.68 9.38
C ILE A 128 13.12 7.91 10.56
N HIS A 129 13.12 9.14 11.07
CA HIS A 129 13.96 9.49 12.21
C HIS A 129 13.46 8.83 13.50
N VAL A 130 14.38 8.18 14.21
CA VAL A 130 14.13 7.51 15.48
C VAL A 130 14.79 8.31 16.61
N PRO A 131 14.00 9.00 17.46
CA PRO A 131 14.52 9.62 18.67
C PRO A 131 15.27 8.62 19.56
N ASN A 132 16.32 9.09 20.23
CA ASN A 132 17.22 8.24 21.03
C ASN A 132 16.49 7.45 22.13
N GLU A 133 15.41 8.00 22.69
CA GLU A 133 14.56 7.33 23.70
C GLU A 133 13.93 6.01 23.21
N PHE A 134 13.71 5.85 21.90
CA PHE A 134 13.16 4.62 21.33
C PHE A 134 14.22 3.64 20.81
N ARG A 135 15.51 4.01 20.89
CA ARG A 135 16.61 3.22 20.35
C ARG A 135 16.65 1.81 20.92
N GLU A 136 16.60 1.67 22.24
CA GLU A 136 16.67 0.37 22.92
C GLU A 136 15.46 -0.52 22.59
N PHE A 137 14.27 0.08 22.47
CA PHE A 137 13.07 -0.64 22.02
C PHE A 137 13.28 -1.26 20.63
N PHE A 138 13.73 -0.47 19.66
CA PHE A 138 13.93 -0.97 18.30
C PHE A 138 15.10 -1.95 18.18
N ILE A 139 16.19 -1.73 18.93
CA ILE A 139 17.29 -2.72 19.00
C ILE A 139 16.78 -4.06 19.56
N ALA A 140 15.84 -4.06 20.51
CA ALA A 140 15.23 -5.27 21.04
C ALA A 140 14.26 -5.95 20.06
N GLU A 141 13.43 -5.17 19.35
CA GLU A 141 12.33 -5.67 18.52
C GLU A 141 12.72 -5.93 17.05
N ILE A 142 13.75 -5.25 16.51
CA ILE A 142 14.27 -5.41 15.14
C ILE A 142 15.31 -6.54 15.05
N LYS A 143 15.59 -7.29 16.15
CA LYS A 143 16.61 -8.36 16.23
C LYS A 143 16.55 -9.47 15.17
N SER A 144 15.55 -9.47 14.31
CA SER A 144 15.58 -10.28 13.09
C SER A 144 15.22 -9.37 11.91
N PRO A 145 16.15 -9.12 10.96
CA PRO A 145 15.84 -8.51 9.67
C PRO A 145 15.09 -9.55 8.85
N THR A 146 13.89 -9.85 9.30
CA THR A 146 13.00 -10.77 8.65
C THR A 146 12.07 -9.92 7.80
N ILE A 147 12.63 -9.27 6.78
CA ILE A 147 11.92 -9.24 5.51
C ILE A 147 11.99 -10.69 5.00
N GLN A 148 11.34 -11.63 5.69
CA GLN A 148 11.07 -12.91 5.08
C GLN A 148 10.13 -12.54 3.94
N TYR A 149 10.63 -12.67 2.71
CA TYR A 149 9.85 -13.37 1.70
C TYR A 149 9.17 -14.51 2.44
N LEU A 150 7.90 -14.33 2.80
CA LEU A 150 7.19 -15.37 3.52
C LEU A 150 7.22 -16.57 2.58
N PRO A 151 7.84 -17.68 3.00
CA PRO A 151 7.63 -18.91 2.27
C PRO A 151 6.11 -19.13 2.21
N HIS A 152 5.60 -19.56 1.05
CA HIS A 152 4.17 -19.89 0.87
C HIS A 152 3.60 -20.81 1.97
N ASP A 153 4.49 -21.47 2.72
CA ASP A 153 4.20 -22.42 3.78
C ASP A 153 4.01 -21.81 5.19
N LYS A 154 4.29 -20.52 5.43
CA LYS A 154 4.04 -19.91 6.75
C LYS A 154 2.55 -19.59 6.97
N PRO A 155 2.01 -19.84 8.18
CA PRO A 155 0.64 -19.48 8.50
C PRO A 155 0.51 -17.95 8.55
N THR A 156 -0.60 -17.43 8.03
CA THR A 156 -0.90 -15.98 7.99
C THR A 156 -1.10 -15.39 9.38
N SER A 157 -1.29 -16.22 10.41
CA SER A 157 -1.33 -15.83 11.83
C SER A 157 -0.06 -15.16 12.31
N ASP A 158 1.08 -15.50 11.71
CA ASP A 158 2.41 -15.03 12.12
C ASP A 158 2.73 -13.64 11.54
N LEU A 159 1.80 -13.06 10.78
CA LEU A 159 1.93 -11.77 10.11
C LEU A 159 1.41 -10.60 10.95
N LYS A 160 1.08 -10.85 12.21
CA LYS A 160 0.59 -9.79 13.10
C LYS A 160 1.72 -8.82 13.43
N PRO A 161 1.46 -7.50 13.38
CA PRO A 161 2.43 -6.51 13.80
C PRO A 161 2.77 -6.68 15.29
N ARG A 162 4.06 -6.62 15.63
CA ARG A 162 4.55 -6.75 17.02
C ARG A 162 4.46 -5.45 17.82
N TYR A 163 4.35 -4.33 17.12
CA TYR A 163 4.31 -3.00 17.70
C TYR A 163 3.57 -2.05 16.77
N SER A 164 3.16 -0.92 17.31
CA SER A 164 2.64 0.23 16.56
C SER A 164 3.47 1.47 16.87
N VAL A 165 3.58 2.36 15.88
CA VAL A 165 4.30 3.63 16.00
C VAL A 165 3.39 4.78 15.58
N THR A 166 3.53 5.90 16.27
CA THR A 166 2.99 7.19 15.80
C THR A 166 4.10 7.90 15.05
N VAL A 167 3.88 8.17 13.76
CA VAL A 167 4.81 8.92 12.92
C VAL A 167 4.26 10.31 12.68
N ASN A 168 5.03 11.32 13.03
CA ASN A 168 4.73 12.71 12.72
C ASN A 168 5.48 13.14 11.46
N TYR A 169 4.88 14.05 10.69
CA TYR A 169 5.48 14.66 9.50
C TYR A 169 5.71 16.16 9.73
N GLY A 170 6.96 16.58 9.55
CA GLY A 170 7.39 17.95 9.79
C GLY A 170 7.00 18.93 8.70
N LYS A 171 7.37 20.20 8.90
CA LYS A 171 7.21 21.26 7.88
C LYS A 171 8.02 20.98 6.61
N ARG A 172 9.10 20.19 6.72
CA ARG A 172 9.93 19.73 5.61
C ARG A 172 9.51 18.36 5.07
N TYR A 173 8.38 17.83 5.53
CA TYR A 173 7.91 16.48 5.22
C TYR A 173 8.85 15.35 5.68
N GLU A 174 9.78 15.68 6.57
CA GLU A 174 10.64 14.72 7.28
C GLU A 174 9.80 13.98 8.33
N PRO A 175 9.75 12.64 8.29
CA PRO A 175 9.03 11.86 9.29
C PRO A 175 9.90 11.54 10.51
N TRP A 176 9.29 11.56 11.70
CA TRP A 176 9.91 11.04 12.91
C TRP A 176 8.91 10.26 13.77
N ILE A 177 9.44 9.32 14.55
CA ILE A 177 8.66 8.55 15.51
C ILE A 177 8.39 9.43 16.74
N ALA A 178 7.12 9.55 17.11
CA ALA A 178 6.67 10.32 18.27
C ALA A 178 6.21 9.43 19.43
N ALA A 179 5.81 8.19 19.15
CA ALA A 179 5.41 7.23 20.16
C ALA A 179 5.59 5.81 19.64
N VAL A 180 5.78 4.87 20.55
CA VAL A 180 5.90 3.45 20.27
C VAL A 180 5.09 2.66 21.29
N ASN A 181 4.27 1.73 20.82
CA ASN A 181 3.48 0.85 21.67
C ASN A 181 3.71 -0.60 21.25
N LYS A 182 4.04 -1.46 22.21
CA LYS A 182 4.09 -2.90 21.98
C LYS A 182 2.67 -3.44 21.82
N LEU A 183 2.47 -4.35 20.88
CA LEU A 183 1.20 -5.04 20.69
C LEU A 183 1.33 -6.42 21.35
N GLU A 184 0.37 -6.77 22.21
CA GLU A 184 0.28 -8.07 22.86
C GLU A 184 -0.24 -9.17 21.91
#